data_AF-A0A3D1WUH2-F1
#
_entry.id   AF-A0A3D1WUH2-F1
#
_cell.length_a   1.000
_cell.length_b   1.000
_cell.length_c   1.000
_cell.angle_alpha   90.00
_cell.angle_beta   90.00
_cell.angle_gamma   90.00
#
_symmetry.space_group_name_H-M   'P 1'
#
loop_
_entity.id
_entity.type
_entity.pdbx_description
1 polymer ?
#
loop_
_entity_poly.entity_id
_entity_poly.type
_entity_poly.pdbx_seq_one_letter_code
_entity_poly.pdbx_strand_id
1 'polypeptide(L)'
;MEQSSLFGDGVDIDTETPASTDTAAPADTRAQAAARAAELRHELDYHAYRYYMLDAPEITDAAFDKMLVELQEIEAAYPDLVTHDSYTQRVGGYVSEQFTPVTHMARMYSMDDAMDLDELEAWLQRTEDALGAGSVTYTCELKIDGLGVALTYQNGTFVRAATRGDGTTGEDVSLNVRTIKDVPMHLSEPALAHMGTDR
;
A
#
# COMPACT_ATOMS: atom_id res chain seq x y z
N MET A 1 72.12 12.32 -48.09
CA MET A 1 72.09 11.49 -49.31
C MET A 1 70.75 10.82 -49.34
N GLU A 2 69.96 11.17 -50.35
CA GLU A 2 68.61 10.69 -50.58
C GLU A 2 68.58 9.18 -50.80
N GLN A 3 67.49 8.54 -50.38
CA GLN A 3 66.82 7.56 -51.23
C GLN A 3 65.32 7.54 -50.96
N SER A 4 64.61 7.69 -52.06
CA SER A 4 63.18 7.90 -52.29
C SER A 4 62.31 6.70 -51.92
N SER A 5 61.19 6.97 -51.25
CA SER A 5 60.04 6.04 -51.18
C SER A 5 59.11 6.32 -52.36
N LEU A 6 58.88 5.30 -53.19
CA LEU A 6 57.93 5.30 -54.29
C LEU A 6 56.50 5.22 -53.74
N PHE A 7 55.69 6.23 -54.02
CA PHE A 7 54.24 6.10 -53.96
C PHE A 7 53.74 5.18 -55.07
N GLY A 8 52.83 4.28 -54.72
CA GLY A 8 51.91 3.60 -55.64
C GLY A 8 50.48 4.02 -55.27
N ASP A 9 49.77 4.55 -56.26
CA ASP A 9 48.40 5.06 -56.18
C ASP A 9 47.34 3.98 -55.90
N GLY A 10 46.33 4.39 -55.14
CA GLY A 10 44.91 4.08 -55.37
C GLY A 10 44.41 2.71 -54.92
N VAL A 11 43.44 2.70 -53.99
CA VAL A 11 42.05 2.31 -54.24
C VAL A 11 41.19 2.90 -53.10
N ASP A 12 40.23 3.75 -53.47
CA ASP A 12 39.10 4.15 -52.63
C ASP A 12 38.23 2.93 -52.30
N ILE A 13 38.03 2.67 -51.01
CA ILE A 13 36.91 1.84 -50.55
C ILE A 13 36.20 2.62 -49.46
N ASP A 14 35.06 3.19 -49.87
CA ASP A 14 33.97 3.58 -49.00
C ASP A 14 33.59 2.40 -48.08
N THR A 15 33.76 2.61 -46.78
CA THR A 15 32.95 1.89 -45.80
C THR A 15 32.31 2.90 -44.88
N GLU A 16 31.06 3.22 -45.23
CA GLU A 16 30.08 3.87 -44.37
C GLU A 16 30.17 3.33 -42.94
N THR A 17 30.34 4.25 -42.01
CA THR A 17 30.02 4.03 -40.60
C THR A 17 28.50 4.05 -40.46
N PRO A 18 27.83 2.98 -40.04
CA PRO A 18 26.46 3.15 -39.56
C PRO A 18 26.57 3.73 -38.15
N ALA A 19 26.35 5.03 -38.05
CA ALA A 19 25.91 5.66 -36.81
C ALA A 19 24.49 5.15 -36.53
N SER A 20 24.39 4.07 -35.76
CA SER A 20 23.14 3.62 -35.18
C SER A 20 22.76 4.59 -34.08
N THR A 21 21.82 5.48 -34.39
CA THR A 21 21.10 6.32 -33.45
C THR A 21 20.41 5.46 -32.40
N ASP A 22 21.01 5.37 -31.22
CA ASP A 22 20.38 4.93 -29.99
C ASP A 22 19.51 6.09 -29.46
N THR A 23 18.24 6.12 -29.85
CA THR A 23 17.24 7.06 -29.29
C THR A 23 15.83 6.47 -29.37
N ALA A 24 15.67 5.19 -29.01
CA ALA A 24 14.36 4.54 -28.87
C ALA A 24 14.05 4.11 -27.42
N ALA A 25 15.00 4.24 -26.49
CA ALA A 25 14.94 3.61 -25.18
C ALA A 25 13.90 4.13 -24.16
N PRO A 26 13.52 5.43 -24.07
CA PRO A 26 12.68 5.88 -22.94
C PRO A 26 11.17 5.65 -23.12
N ALA A 27 10.65 5.64 -24.36
CA ALA A 27 9.22 5.50 -24.62
C ALA A 27 8.72 4.05 -24.48
N ASP A 28 9.55 3.08 -24.87
CA ASP A 28 9.23 1.65 -24.77
C ASP A 28 9.19 1.19 -23.31
N THR A 29 10.15 1.63 -22.48
CA THR A 29 10.18 1.29 -21.04
C THR A 29 8.98 1.86 -20.27
N ARG A 30 8.58 3.12 -20.54
CA ARG A 30 7.39 3.71 -19.90
C ARG A 30 6.10 3.04 -20.37
N ALA A 31 6.00 2.66 -21.64
CA ALA A 31 4.84 1.93 -22.16
C ALA A 31 4.69 0.54 -21.52
N GLN A 32 5.81 -0.17 -21.35
CA GLN A 32 5.86 -1.45 -20.64
C GLN A 32 5.47 -1.29 -19.16
N ALA A 33 6.00 -0.28 -18.47
CA ALA A 33 5.64 0.03 -17.10
C ALA A 33 4.13 0.36 -16.97
N ALA A 34 3.57 1.12 -17.91
CA ALA A 34 2.14 1.42 -17.94
C ALA A 34 1.26 0.18 -18.13
N ALA A 35 1.67 -0.75 -19.00
CA ALA A 35 0.99 -2.02 -19.19
C ALA A 35 1.05 -2.87 -17.91
N ARG A 36 2.24 -3.00 -17.30
CA ARG A 36 2.42 -3.77 -16.07
C ARG A 36 1.64 -3.18 -14.89
N ALA A 37 1.64 -1.86 -14.73
CA ALA A 37 0.84 -1.19 -13.70
C ALA A 37 -0.67 -1.44 -13.87
N ALA A 38 -1.16 -1.49 -15.11
CA ALA A 38 -2.56 -1.81 -15.39
C ALA A 38 -2.91 -3.26 -15.03
N GLU A 39 -2.02 -4.21 -15.32
CA GLU A 39 -2.17 -5.61 -14.91
C GLU A 39 -2.18 -5.75 -13.38
N LEU A 40 -1.19 -5.17 -12.70
CA LEU A 40 -1.06 -5.24 -11.24
C LEU A 40 -2.28 -4.65 -10.54
N ARG A 41 -2.80 -3.50 -11.00
CA ARG A 41 -4.03 -2.92 -10.45
C ARG A 41 -5.22 -3.87 -10.59
N HIS A 42 -5.36 -4.54 -11.73
CA HIS A 42 -6.44 -5.50 -11.94
C HIS A 42 -6.30 -6.73 -11.03
N GLU A 43 -5.10 -7.31 -10.93
CA GLU A 43 -4.83 -8.48 -10.09
C GLU A 43 -5.01 -8.15 -8.60
N LEU A 44 -4.48 -7.02 -8.14
CA LEU A 44 -4.63 -6.56 -6.75
C LEU A 44 -6.10 -6.31 -6.41
N ASP A 45 -6.88 -5.67 -7.28
CA ASP A 45 -8.31 -5.45 -7.04
C ASP A 45 -9.09 -6.77 -6.96
N TYR A 46 -8.80 -7.70 -7.88
CA TYR A 46 -9.41 -9.02 -7.87
C TYR A 46 -9.10 -9.77 -6.58
N HIS A 47 -7.83 -9.86 -6.18
CA HIS A 47 -7.43 -10.59 -4.98
C HIS A 47 -7.89 -9.90 -3.70
N ALA A 48 -7.92 -8.56 -3.66
CA ALA A 48 -8.50 -7.81 -2.56
C ALA A 48 -10.00 -8.08 -2.41
N TYR A 49 -10.76 -8.17 -3.52
CA TYR A 49 -12.17 -8.56 -3.47
C TYR A 49 -12.35 -9.97 -2.91
N ARG A 50 -11.55 -10.93 -3.38
CA ARG A 50 -11.58 -12.32 -2.88
C ARG A 50 -11.27 -12.41 -1.39
N TYR A 51 -10.31 -11.63 -0.92
CA TYR A 51 -9.92 -11.59 0.49
C TYR A 51 -10.99 -10.89 1.35
N TYR A 52 -11.32 -9.63 1.03
CA TYR A 52 -12.16 -8.81 1.91
C TYR A 52 -13.67 -9.05 1.76
N MET A 53 -14.17 -9.34 0.55
CA MET A 53 -15.61 -9.50 0.30
C MET A 53 -16.05 -10.96 0.38
N LEU A 54 -15.25 -11.88 -0.18
CA LEU A 54 -15.66 -13.29 -0.28
C LEU A 54 -15.12 -14.19 0.82
N ASP A 55 -14.15 -13.71 1.62
CA ASP A 55 -13.41 -14.53 2.60
C ASP A 55 -12.86 -15.83 1.96
N ALA A 56 -12.38 -15.72 0.72
CA ALA A 56 -11.96 -16.85 -0.12
C ALA A 56 -10.72 -16.52 -0.97
N PRO A 57 -9.57 -16.22 -0.33
CA PRO A 57 -8.34 -15.86 -1.01
C PRO A 57 -7.80 -17.01 -1.88
N GLU A 58 -7.17 -16.66 -3.00
CA GLU A 58 -6.55 -17.63 -3.94
C GLU A 58 -5.02 -17.62 -3.91
N ILE A 59 -4.45 -16.58 -3.33
CA ILE A 59 -3.01 -16.37 -3.21
C ILE A 59 -2.66 -16.13 -1.75
N THR A 60 -1.38 -16.34 -1.41
CA THR A 60 -0.88 -16.04 -0.07
C THR A 60 -0.66 -14.54 0.10
N ASP A 61 -0.73 -14.05 1.33
CA ASP A 61 -0.45 -12.64 1.66
C ASP A 61 0.89 -12.17 1.09
N ALA A 62 1.96 -12.96 1.26
CA ALA A 62 3.28 -12.64 0.69
C ALA A 62 3.30 -12.49 -0.85
N ALA A 63 2.38 -13.14 -1.57
CA ALA A 63 2.28 -13.00 -3.02
C ALA A 63 1.52 -11.71 -3.38
N PHE A 64 0.49 -11.38 -2.59
CA PHE A 64 -0.21 -10.11 -2.69
C PHE A 64 0.73 -8.93 -2.41
N ASP A 65 1.50 -8.99 -1.31
CA ASP A 65 2.45 -7.96 -0.91
C ASP A 65 3.52 -7.72 -1.97
N LYS A 66 4.03 -8.79 -2.59
CA LYS A 66 5.00 -8.65 -3.68
C LYS A 66 4.44 -7.90 -4.89
N MET A 67 3.19 -8.17 -5.28
CA MET A 67 2.53 -7.43 -6.36
C MET A 67 2.30 -5.96 -5.98
N LEU A 68 1.96 -5.70 -4.71
CA LEU A 68 1.76 -4.35 -4.21
C LEU A 68 3.06 -3.54 -4.22
N VAL A 69 4.16 -4.12 -3.75
CA VAL A 69 5.49 -3.50 -3.80
C VAL A 69 5.91 -3.21 -5.24
N GLU A 70 5.73 -4.16 -6.15
CA GLU A 70 6.02 -3.96 -7.58
C GLU A 70 5.23 -2.76 -8.16
N LEU A 71 3.94 -2.66 -7.83
CA LEU A 71 3.10 -1.53 -8.27
C LEU A 71 3.59 -0.20 -7.67
N GLN A 72 3.95 -0.19 -6.38
CA GLN A 72 4.47 1.00 -5.70
C GLN A 72 5.80 1.46 -6.33
N GLU A 73 6.70 0.54 -6.67
CA GLU A 73 7.96 0.85 -7.36
C GLU A 73 7.71 1.49 -8.73
N ILE A 74 6.77 0.94 -9.51
CA ILE A 74 6.39 1.50 -10.82
C ILE A 74 5.79 2.90 -10.65
N GLU A 75 4.87 3.08 -9.70
CA GLU A 75 4.22 4.36 -9.43
C GLU A 75 5.21 5.42 -8.90
N ALA A 76 6.22 5.01 -8.13
CA ALA A 76 7.30 5.89 -7.68
C ALA A 76 8.22 6.32 -8.85
N ALA A 77 8.53 5.41 -9.77
CA ALA A 77 9.34 5.70 -10.95
C ALA A 77 8.60 6.55 -11.99
N TYR A 78 7.28 6.39 -12.09
CA TYR A 78 6.41 7.10 -13.05
C TYR A 78 5.18 7.68 -12.35
N PRO A 79 5.30 8.83 -11.67
CA PRO A 79 4.21 9.43 -10.90
C PRO A 79 2.95 9.77 -11.73
N ASP A 80 3.10 9.94 -13.05
CA ASP A 80 1.99 10.16 -13.99
C ASP A 80 1.13 8.91 -14.24
N LEU A 81 1.57 7.72 -13.80
CA LEU A 81 0.83 6.46 -13.88
C LEU A 81 -0.02 6.17 -12.63
N VAL A 82 0.08 6.99 -11.57
CA VAL A 82 -0.75 6.87 -10.38
C VAL A 82 -2.18 7.25 -10.73
N THR A 83 -3.13 6.38 -10.37
CA THR A 83 -4.56 6.62 -10.55
C THR A 83 -5.25 6.67 -9.19
N HIS A 84 -6.31 7.48 -9.07
CA HIS A 84 -7.05 7.66 -7.82
C HIS A 84 -7.69 6.35 -7.29
N ASP A 85 -7.95 5.41 -8.20
CA ASP A 85 -8.52 4.11 -7.94
C ASP A 85 -7.44 3.03 -7.76
N SER A 86 -6.15 3.35 -7.85
CA SER A 86 -5.08 2.37 -7.60
C SER A 86 -5.17 1.82 -6.18
N TYR A 87 -4.87 0.53 -6.01
CA TYR A 87 -4.88 -0.12 -4.69
C TYR A 87 -3.92 0.58 -3.71
N THR A 88 -2.83 1.14 -4.21
CA THR A 88 -1.85 1.93 -3.44
C THR A 88 -2.43 3.17 -2.77
N GLN A 89 -3.59 3.65 -3.24
CA GLN A 89 -4.26 4.84 -2.72
C GLN A 89 -5.41 4.51 -1.74
N ARG A 90 -5.76 3.23 -1.61
CA ARG A 90 -6.92 2.78 -0.82
C ARG A 90 -6.52 2.42 0.61
N VAL A 91 -7.51 2.46 1.50
CA VAL A 91 -7.37 1.93 2.87
C VAL A 91 -8.40 0.82 3.03
N GLY A 92 -7.95 -0.39 3.35
CA GLY A 92 -8.86 -1.50 3.56
C GLY A 92 -9.43 -2.11 2.27
N GLY A 93 -10.69 -2.55 2.34
CA GLY A 93 -11.31 -3.42 1.34
C GLY A 93 -12.72 -2.99 0.97
N TYR A 94 -13.49 -3.95 0.45
CA TYR A 94 -14.86 -3.75 0.03
C TYR A 94 -15.84 -3.78 1.22
N VAL A 95 -16.97 -3.10 1.07
CA VAL A 95 -18.11 -3.11 2.01
C VAL A 95 -19.24 -3.87 1.34
N SER A 96 -19.78 -4.90 1.99
CA SER A 96 -20.89 -5.68 1.45
C SER A 96 -22.21 -4.91 1.50
N GLU A 97 -23.06 -5.12 0.49
CA GLU A 97 -24.46 -4.65 0.50
C GLU A 97 -25.35 -5.50 1.45
N GLN A 98 -24.85 -6.63 1.95
CA GLN A 98 -25.63 -7.54 2.82
C GLN A 98 -25.79 -6.98 4.24
N PHE A 99 -24.84 -6.13 4.68
CA PHE A 99 -24.86 -5.51 5.98
C PHE A 99 -25.21 -4.03 5.87
N THR A 100 -25.74 -3.47 6.96
CA THR A 100 -26.01 -2.02 6.99
C THR A 100 -24.66 -1.28 6.99
N PRO A 101 -24.41 -0.35 6.04
CA PRO A 101 -23.18 0.41 6.03
C PRO A 101 -23.14 1.38 7.21
N VAL A 102 -21.96 1.50 7.83
CA VAL A 102 -21.71 2.34 8.99
C VAL A 102 -20.54 3.26 8.69
N THR A 103 -20.80 4.57 8.62
CA THR A 103 -19.73 5.57 8.57
C THR A 103 -19.03 5.65 9.93
N HIS A 104 -17.71 5.52 9.91
CA HIS A 104 -16.87 5.61 11.10
C HIS A 104 -16.80 7.05 11.62
N MET A 105 -16.72 7.21 12.94
CA MET A 105 -16.56 8.53 13.57
C MET A 105 -15.20 9.16 13.26
N ALA A 106 -14.18 8.33 13.08
CA ALA A 106 -12.85 8.70 12.63
C ALA A 106 -12.37 7.66 11.63
N ARG A 107 -11.56 8.08 10.65
CA ARG A 107 -11.00 7.17 9.65
C ARG A 107 -10.16 6.09 10.32
N MET A 108 -10.42 4.82 9.99
CA MET A 108 -9.57 3.70 10.34
C MET A 108 -8.48 3.56 9.28
N TYR A 109 -7.21 3.70 9.66
CA TYR A 109 -6.07 3.60 8.74
C TYR A 109 -5.58 2.15 8.59
N SER A 110 -4.76 1.92 7.56
CA SER A 110 -3.85 0.78 7.51
C SER A 110 -2.52 1.15 8.18
N MET A 111 -1.61 0.20 8.24
CA MET A 111 -0.20 0.44 8.59
C MET A 111 0.64 0.13 7.36
N ASP A 112 1.68 0.92 7.13
CA ASP A 112 2.76 0.55 6.22
C ASP A 112 3.60 -0.56 6.89
N ASP A 113 4.20 -1.42 6.08
CA ASP A 113 5.01 -2.54 6.56
C ASP A 113 6.52 -2.25 6.42
N ALA A 114 7.31 -2.90 7.27
CA ALA A 114 8.76 -3.03 7.12
C ALA A 114 9.10 -4.53 7.19
N MET A 115 9.70 -5.05 6.13
CA MET A 115 9.95 -6.48 5.92
C MET A 115 11.35 -6.90 6.40
N ASP A 116 12.24 -5.94 6.60
CA ASP A 116 13.57 -6.16 7.16
C ASP A 116 14.03 -5.04 8.12
N LEU A 117 15.23 -5.19 8.67
CA LEU A 117 15.80 -4.26 9.64
C LEU A 117 16.20 -2.92 9.00
N ASP A 118 16.58 -2.91 7.73
CA ASP A 118 17.02 -1.71 7.03
C ASP A 118 15.81 -0.81 6.73
N GLU A 119 14.68 -1.39 6.32
CA GLU A 119 13.40 -0.71 6.14
C GLU A 119 12.88 -0.14 7.47
N LEU A 120 12.99 -0.92 8.55
CA LEU A 120 12.61 -0.46 9.89
C LEU A 120 13.50 0.71 10.34
N GLU A 121 14.82 0.62 10.17
CA GLU A 121 15.75 1.71 10.51
C GLU A 121 15.47 2.97 9.70
N ALA A 122 15.15 2.83 8.41
CA ALA A 122 14.74 3.95 7.57
C ALA A 122 13.43 4.59 8.06
N TRP A 123 12.45 3.80 8.50
CA TRP A 123 11.20 4.32 9.07
C TRP A 123 11.42 5.04 10.41
N LEU A 124 12.28 4.49 11.27
CA LEU A 124 12.67 5.11 12.55
C LEU A 124 13.31 6.48 12.31
N GLN A 125 14.31 6.55 11.42
CA GLN A 125 14.98 7.82 11.10
C GLN A 125 14.01 8.88 10.57
N ARG A 126 13.15 8.52 9.60
CA ARG A 126 12.13 9.46 9.06
C ARG A 126 11.19 9.98 10.15
N THR A 127 10.84 9.12 11.11
CA THR A 127 9.94 9.48 12.22
C THR A 127 10.61 10.46 13.18
N GLU A 128 11.87 10.19 13.55
CA GLU A 128 12.63 11.08 14.45
C GLU A 128 12.89 12.45 13.81
N ASP A 129 13.24 12.48 12.52
CA ASP A 129 13.43 13.70 11.75
C ASP A 129 12.14 14.53 11.69
N ALA A 130 11.00 13.89 11.41
CA ALA A 130 9.71 14.55 11.34
C ALA A 130 9.26 15.15 12.68
N LEU A 131 9.64 14.53 13.80
CA LEU A 131 9.31 14.99 15.15
C LEU A 131 10.31 16.00 15.71
N GLY A 132 11.52 16.10 15.12
CA GLY A 132 12.57 17.02 15.56
C GLY A 132 13.09 16.75 16.98
N ALA A 133 12.82 15.55 17.52
CA ALA A 133 13.03 15.21 18.93
C ALA A 133 14.37 14.51 19.20
N GLY A 134 15.09 14.06 18.16
CA GLY A 134 16.40 13.40 18.24
C GLY A 134 16.41 12.01 18.90
N SER A 135 15.40 11.67 19.70
CA SER A 135 15.09 10.31 20.16
C SER A 135 13.63 10.26 20.60
N VAL A 136 12.88 9.24 20.19
CA VAL A 136 11.48 9.05 20.59
C VAL A 136 11.27 7.69 21.24
N THR A 137 10.27 7.61 22.13
CA THR A 137 9.89 6.34 22.77
C THR A 137 8.86 5.63 21.90
N TYR A 138 9.09 4.36 21.61
CA TYR A 138 8.17 3.52 20.85
C TYR A 138 7.46 2.52 21.76
N THR A 139 6.16 2.31 21.52
CA THR A 139 5.40 1.19 22.07
C THR A 139 5.42 0.06 21.04
N CYS A 140 5.87 -1.13 21.45
CA CYS A 140 5.85 -2.30 20.60
C CYS A 140 4.67 -3.20 20.98
N GLU A 141 3.78 -3.45 20.02
CA GLU A 141 2.62 -4.33 20.18
C GLU A 141 2.70 -5.50 19.19
N LEU A 142 2.10 -6.63 19.53
CA LEU A 142 1.98 -7.76 18.59
C LEU A 142 0.93 -7.42 17.53
N LYS A 143 1.28 -7.57 16.25
CA LYS A 143 0.33 -7.49 15.14
C LYS A 143 -0.55 -8.73 15.16
N ILE A 144 -1.75 -8.61 15.72
CA ILE A 144 -2.73 -9.70 15.75
C ILE A 144 -3.26 -9.91 14.33
N ASP A 145 -3.12 -11.13 13.83
CA ASP A 145 -3.65 -11.52 12.53
C ASP A 145 -5.15 -11.81 12.65
N GLY A 146 -5.96 -10.88 12.15
CA GLY A 146 -7.40 -10.89 12.29
C GLY A 146 -8.05 -9.70 11.58
N LEU A 147 -9.30 -9.41 11.91
CA LEU A 147 -10.08 -8.34 11.27
C LEU A 147 -10.15 -7.08 12.15
N GLY A 148 -9.95 -5.92 11.54
CA GLY A 148 -10.16 -4.63 12.21
C GLY A 148 -11.66 -4.36 12.47
N VAL A 149 -11.99 -4.05 13.73
CA VAL A 149 -13.36 -3.72 14.17
C VAL A 149 -13.35 -2.45 15.02
N ALA A 150 -14.25 -1.51 14.73
CA ALA A 150 -14.50 -0.33 15.55
C ALA A 150 -15.66 -0.58 16.50
N LEU A 151 -15.46 -0.31 17.80
CA LEU A 151 -16.49 -0.42 18.83
C LEU A 151 -16.90 0.98 19.31
N THR A 152 -18.19 1.31 19.20
CA THR A 152 -18.74 2.58 19.69
C THR A 152 -19.46 2.38 21.01
N TYR A 153 -19.02 3.12 22.02
CA TYR A 153 -19.66 3.22 23.33
C TYR A 153 -20.22 4.63 23.52
N GLN A 154 -21.42 4.73 24.06
CA GLN A 154 -22.03 6.00 24.44
C GLN A 154 -22.42 5.93 25.92
N ASN A 155 -21.98 6.92 26.71
CA ASN A 155 -22.14 6.90 28.18
C ASN A 155 -21.71 5.55 28.80
N GLY A 156 -20.60 4.99 28.30
CA GLY A 156 -20.08 3.70 28.75
C GLY A 156 -20.83 2.46 28.27
N THR A 157 -21.91 2.59 27.50
CA THR A 157 -22.70 1.45 27.02
C THR A 157 -22.40 1.14 25.56
N PHE A 158 -22.22 -0.14 25.23
CA PHE A 158 -21.98 -0.59 23.86
C PHE A 158 -23.20 -0.29 22.97
N VAL A 159 -22.99 0.52 21.93
CA VAL A 159 -24.03 0.93 20.98
C VAL A 159 -23.92 0.16 19.68
N ARG A 160 -22.71 0.09 19.12
CA ARG A 160 -22.49 -0.40 17.74
C ARG A 160 -21.09 -0.97 17.57
N ALA A 161 -20.96 -1.94 16.69
CA ALA A 161 -19.68 -2.36 16.13
C ALA A 161 -19.72 -2.35 14.61
N ALA A 162 -18.60 -1.96 13.98
CA ALA A 162 -18.45 -1.97 12.53
C ALA A 162 -17.12 -2.58 12.11
N THR A 163 -17.10 -3.31 10.99
CA THR A 163 -15.85 -3.76 10.34
C THR A 163 -15.05 -2.56 9.83
N ARG A 164 -13.76 -2.73 9.50
CA ARG A 164 -12.96 -1.65 8.89
C ARG A 164 -13.57 -1.13 7.58
N GLY A 165 -14.03 -2.05 6.71
CA GLY A 165 -14.45 -1.73 5.35
C GLY A 165 -13.37 -0.98 4.56
N ASP A 166 -13.74 0.15 3.97
CA ASP A 166 -12.85 1.05 3.20
C ASP A 166 -12.08 2.08 4.07
N GLY A 167 -12.11 1.88 5.39
CA GLY A 167 -11.52 2.78 6.39
C GLY A 167 -12.39 3.99 6.73
N THR A 168 -13.37 4.35 5.90
CA THR A 168 -14.35 5.42 6.17
C THR A 168 -15.74 4.87 6.48
N THR A 169 -16.14 3.81 5.78
CA THR A 169 -17.39 3.09 5.94
C THR A 169 -17.09 1.61 6.15
N GLY A 170 -17.70 1.04 7.18
CA GLY A 170 -17.67 -0.39 7.50
C GLY A 170 -19.05 -1.03 7.44
N GLU A 171 -19.13 -2.27 7.89
CA GLU A 171 -20.38 -3.06 7.95
C GLU A 171 -20.84 -3.20 9.40
N ASP A 172 -22.13 -2.99 9.67
CA ASP A 172 -22.68 -3.23 11.01
C ASP A 172 -22.63 -4.71 11.39
N VAL A 173 -21.76 -5.02 12.34
CA VAL A 173 -21.55 -6.37 12.91
C VAL A 173 -21.88 -6.41 14.40
N SER A 174 -22.74 -5.49 14.87
CA SER A 174 -23.05 -5.33 16.29
C SER A 174 -23.60 -6.61 16.93
N LEU A 175 -24.45 -7.35 16.22
CA LEU A 175 -25.00 -8.61 16.72
C LEU A 175 -23.93 -9.70 16.87
N ASN A 176 -23.01 -9.78 15.91
CA ASN A 176 -21.88 -10.72 15.95
C ASN A 176 -20.96 -10.37 17.12
N VAL A 177 -20.58 -9.11 17.26
CA VAL A 177 -19.66 -8.64 18.30
C VAL A 177 -20.24 -8.82 19.71
N ARG A 178 -21.55 -8.70 19.90
CA ARG A 178 -22.22 -9.01 21.19
C ARG A 178 -22.00 -10.46 21.66
N THR A 179 -21.59 -11.37 20.77
CA THR A 179 -21.29 -12.76 21.13
C THR A 179 -19.84 -12.97 21.61
N ILE A 180 -18.96 -11.99 21.42
CA ILE A 180 -17.55 -12.05 21.80
C ILE A 180 -17.43 -11.73 23.29
N LYS A 181 -17.00 -12.71 24.09
CA LYS A 181 -16.96 -12.61 25.56
C LYS A 181 -16.08 -11.48 26.08
N ASP A 182 -14.99 -11.19 25.37
CA ASP A 182 -14.00 -10.20 25.79
C ASP A 182 -14.43 -8.76 25.45
N VAL A 183 -15.52 -8.59 24.69
CA VAL A 183 -16.07 -7.26 24.39
C VAL A 183 -17.10 -6.88 25.47
N PRO A 184 -16.80 -5.89 26.33
CA PRO A 184 -17.72 -5.52 27.41
C PRO A 184 -18.95 -4.80 26.85
N MET A 185 -20.14 -5.11 27.36
CA MET A 185 -21.36 -4.36 27.03
C MET A 185 -21.46 -3.02 27.80
N HIS A 186 -20.73 -2.92 28.92
CA HIS A 186 -20.58 -1.70 29.70
C HIS A 186 -19.12 -1.54 30.12
N LEU A 187 -18.57 -0.35 29.91
CA LEU A 187 -17.22 0.00 30.34
C LEU A 187 -17.16 0.09 31.87
N SER A 188 -15.99 -0.23 32.42
CA SER A 188 -15.74 -0.14 33.87
C SER A 188 -15.63 1.32 34.34
N GLU A 189 -15.89 1.58 35.62
CA GLU A 189 -15.78 2.93 36.19
C GLU A 189 -14.43 3.62 35.91
N PRO A 190 -13.26 2.94 36.02
CA PRO A 190 -11.98 3.53 35.64
C PRO A 190 -11.89 3.91 34.16
N ALA A 191 -12.52 3.14 33.27
CA ALA A 191 -12.55 3.45 31.84
C ALA A 191 -13.43 4.68 31.55
N LEU A 192 -14.53 4.86 32.28
CA LEU A 192 -15.39 6.04 32.15
C LEU A 192 -14.64 7.34 32.47
N ALA A 193 -13.72 7.31 33.44
CA ALA A 193 -12.91 8.48 33.79
C ALA A 193 -11.98 8.96 32.66
N HIS A 194 -11.70 8.11 31.67
CA HIS A 194 -10.85 8.40 30.51
C HIS A 194 -11.65 8.58 29.22
N MET A 195 -12.98 8.50 29.27
CA MET A 195 -13.81 8.82 28.11
C MET A 195 -13.68 10.31 27.79
N GLY A 196 -13.32 10.61 26.55
CA GLY A 196 -13.46 11.96 26.02
C GLY A 196 -14.94 12.38 25.99
N THR A 197 -15.21 13.68 25.98
CA THR A 197 -16.57 14.17 25.70
C THR A 197 -17.02 13.67 24.33
N ASP A 198 -18.23 13.12 24.24
CA ASP A 198 -18.86 12.71 22.98
C ASP A 198 -18.67 13.84 21.93
N ARG A 199 -18.01 13.53 20.82
CA ARG A 199 -17.82 14.44 19.68
C ARG A 199 -18.79 14.13 18.57
#